data_AF-A0A2C1ZB91-F1
#
_entry.id   AF-A0A2C1ZB91-F1
#
_cell.length_a   1.000
_cell.length_b   1.000
_cell.length_c   1.000
_cell.angle_alpha   90.00
_cell.angle_beta   90.00
_cell.angle_gamma   90.00
#
_symmetry.space_group_name_H-M   'P 1'
#
loop_
_entity.id
_entity.type
_entity.pdbx_description
1 polymer ?
#
loop_
_entity_poly.entity_id
_entity_poly.type
_entity_poly.pdbx_seq_one_letter_code
_entity_poly.pdbx_strand_id
1 'polypeptide(L)'
;MSKRDYYEVLGVSKSASKDEIKKAYRKLSKQYHPDINKEPDAADKFKEIAEAYEVLSDDQKKAHYDQFGHTDPNQGFGGGDFGGGFGGFEDIFNTFFGGGGGSRRRDPNAPRQGADLQYTMTVSFEEAAFGKETDIEIPREETCETCHGSGAKPGTNPETCQHCHGTGQLNVEQNTPFGRIVNRRTCHYCNGTGKEIKHKCSTCSGKGKVQKRKKIHVKIPAGIDDGQQLRMAGQGEGGTNGGPSGDLYVVFHVRSHEFFERDGDDIYCEMPITFVQAALGDEIEVPALKGKVKLKIPAGTQTGKKFRLKGKGIPNVRGYGVGDQYIIVRIITPTKLSDKQKQLLKEFADISGSSPIGEHEESFFSKVKRAFKSE
;
A
#
# COMPACT_ATOMS: atom_id res chain seq x y z
N MET A 1 -35.87 -22.08 -21.99
CA MET A 1 -35.42 -21.78 -23.36
C MET A 1 -33.92 -21.95 -23.40
N SER A 2 -33.34 -22.59 -24.41
CA SER A 2 -31.88 -22.75 -24.50
C SER A 2 -31.21 -21.39 -24.67
N LYS A 3 -30.15 -21.11 -23.90
CA LYS A 3 -29.31 -19.92 -24.10
C LYS A 3 -28.73 -19.92 -25.52
N ARG A 4 -28.60 -18.72 -26.12
CA ARG A 4 -28.06 -18.51 -27.47
C ARG A 4 -26.54 -18.75 -27.47
N ASP A 5 -26.00 -19.29 -28.57
CA ASP A 5 -24.56 -19.54 -28.68
C ASP A 5 -23.77 -18.21 -28.57
N TYR A 6 -22.74 -18.13 -27.72
CA TYR A 6 -21.92 -16.93 -27.55
C TYR A 6 -21.24 -16.45 -28.85
N TYR A 7 -20.93 -17.37 -29.77
CA TYR A 7 -20.42 -16.99 -31.10
C TYR A 7 -21.50 -16.28 -31.92
N GLU A 8 -22.77 -16.70 -31.82
CA GLU A 8 -23.90 -16.05 -32.47
C GLU A 8 -24.26 -14.70 -31.81
N VAL A 9 -24.12 -14.61 -30.49
CA VAL A 9 -24.33 -13.35 -29.74
C VAL A 9 -23.35 -12.27 -30.18
N LEU A 10 -22.07 -12.64 -30.37
CA LEU A 10 -21.05 -11.72 -30.90
C LEU A 10 -21.06 -11.60 -32.44
N GLY A 11 -21.82 -12.44 -33.14
CA GLY A 11 -21.89 -12.47 -34.60
C GLY A 11 -20.56 -12.87 -35.26
N VAL A 12 -19.80 -13.76 -34.62
CA VAL A 12 -18.48 -14.23 -35.10
C VAL A 12 -18.49 -15.75 -35.32
N SER A 13 -17.56 -16.24 -36.13
CA SER A 13 -17.42 -17.69 -36.35
C SER A 13 -16.78 -18.40 -35.14
N LYS A 14 -17.01 -19.71 -34.98
CA LYS A 14 -16.34 -20.52 -33.94
C LYS A 14 -14.82 -20.54 -34.09
N SER A 15 -14.32 -20.37 -35.32
CA SER A 15 -12.90 -20.22 -35.65
C SER A 15 -12.36 -18.80 -35.47
N ALA A 16 -13.15 -17.85 -34.94
CA ALA A 16 -12.72 -16.47 -34.80
C ALA A 16 -11.51 -16.33 -33.85
N SER A 17 -10.57 -15.51 -34.28
CA SER A 17 -9.41 -15.09 -33.51
C SER A 17 -9.83 -14.16 -32.35
N LYS A 18 -8.98 -14.05 -31.33
CA LYS A 18 -9.20 -13.13 -30.20
C LYS A 18 -9.42 -11.68 -30.64
N ASP A 19 -8.69 -11.25 -31.67
CA ASP A 19 -8.80 -9.89 -32.19
C ASP A 19 -10.14 -9.65 -32.88
N GLU A 20 -10.69 -10.65 -33.57
CA GLU A 20 -12.03 -10.59 -34.17
C GLU A 20 -13.12 -10.56 -33.10
N ILE A 21 -13.00 -11.40 -32.05
CA ILE A 21 -13.91 -11.42 -30.90
C ILE A 21 -13.91 -10.06 -30.19
N LYS A 22 -12.72 -9.48 -29.96
CA LYS A 22 -12.58 -8.15 -29.33
C LYS A 22 -13.12 -7.02 -30.19
N LYS A 23 -12.94 -7.09 -31.52
CA LYS A 23 -13.52 -6.10 -32.45
C LYS A 23 -15.04 -6.19 -32.49
N ALA A 24 -15.60 -7.40 -32.52
CA ALA A 24 -17.04 -7.62 -32.50
C ALA A 24 -17.68 -7.09 -31.20
N TYR A 25 -17.08 -7.41 -30.05
CA TYR A 25 -17.49 -6.88 -28.75
C TYR A 25 -17.51 -5.34 -28.74
N ARG A 26 -16.40 -4.69 -29.12
CA ARG A 26 -16.32 -3.22 -29.14
C ARG A 26 -17.40 -2.56 -30.01
N LYS A 27 -17.75 -3.18 -31.14
CA LYS A 27 -18.80 -2.68 -32.04
C LYS A 27 -20.18 -2.83 -31.40
N LEU A 28 -20.49 -4.00 -30.86
CA LEU A 28 -21.79 -4.31 -30.28
C LEU A 28 -22.02 -3.60 -28.93
N SER A 29 -21.00 -3.51 -28.08
CA SER A 29 -21.08 -2.77 -26.81
C SER A 29 -21.35 -1.29 -27.01
N LYS A 30 -20.82 -0.67 -28.07
CA LYS A 30 -21.12 0.73 -28.40
C LYS A 30 -22.54 0.90 -28.96
N GLN A 31 -23.03 -0.09 -29.71
CA GLN A 31 -24.36 -0.08 -30.31
C GLN A 31 -25.49 -0.32 -29.29
N TYR A 32 -25.24 -1.13 -28.26
CA TYR A 32 -26.21 -1.49 -27.23
C TYR A 32 -25.87 -0.88 -25.86
N HIS A 33 -24.98 0.12 -25.80
CA HIS A 33 -24.65 0.77 -24.53
C HIS A 33 -25.91 1.42 -23.92
N PRO A 34 -26.20 1.22 -22.62
CA PRO A 34 -27.42 1.76 -21.99
C PRO A 34 -27.56 3.28 -22.11
N ASP A 35 -26.45 4.01 -22.16
CA ASP A 35 -26.45 5.47 -22.29
C ASP A 35 -26.67 5.95 -23.74
N ILE A 36 -26.45 5.10 -24.74
CA ILE A 36 -26.50 5.44 -26.17
C ILE A 36 -27.80 4.91 -26.81
N ASN A 37 -28.22 3.70 -26.43
CA ASN A 37 -29.41 3.05 -26.96
C ASN A 37 -30.50 2.97 -25.88
N LYS A 38 -31.64 3.62 -26.14
CA LYS A 38 -32.80 3.69 -25.23
C LYS A 38 -33.90 2.67 -25.55
N GLU A 39 -33.64 1.72 -26.43
CA GLU A 39 -34.58 0.62 -26.70
C GLU A 39 -34.75 -0.26 -25.45
N PRO A 40 -35.97 -0.76 -25.18
CA PRO A 40 -36.28 -1.52 -23.97
C PRO A 40 -35.52 -2.85 -23.87
N ASP A 41 -35.00 -3.39 -24.98
CA ASP A 41 -34.25 -4.64 -25.04
C ASP A 41 -32.72 -4.45 -25.14
N ALA A 42 -32.23 -3.20 -25.19
CA ALA A 42 -30.81 -2.90 -25.35
C ALA A 42 -29.99 -3.34 -24.13
N ALA A 43 -30.53 -3.17 -22.92
CA ALA A 43 -29.86 -3.56 -21.69
C ALA A 43 -29.64 -5.07 -21.57
N ASP A 44 -30.61 -5.88 -22.02
CA ASP A 44 -30.50 -7.34 -21.97
C ASP A 44 -29.56 -7.86 -23.06
N LYS A 45 -29.61 -7.28 -24.27
CA LYS A 45 -28.62 -7.57 -25.32
C LYS A 45 -27.19 -7.20 -24.87
N PHE A 46 -27.03 -6.08 -24.17
CA PHE A 46 -25.72 -5.66 -23.65
C PHE A 46 -25.16 -6.66 -22.63
N LYS A 47 -26.01 -7.17 -21.74
CA LYS A 47 -25.62 -8.22 -20.78
C LYS A 47 -25.19 -9.50 -21.50
N GLU A 48 -25.96 -9.96 -22.48
CA GLU A 48 -25.60 -11.15 -23.29
C GLU A 48 -24.26 -10.97 -24.01
N ILE A 49 -24.01 -9.79 -24.60
CA ILE A 49 -22.76 -9.45 -25.28
C ILE A 49 -21.57 -9.43 -24.32
N ALA A 50 -21.76 -8.93 -23.09
CA ALA A 50 -20.74 -8.90 -22.06
C ALA A 50 -20.39 -10.32 -21.58
N GLU A 51 -21.39 -11.16 -21.30
CA GLU A 51 -21.22 -12.58 -20.92
C GLU A 51 -20.46 -13.35 -22.01
N ALA A 52 -20.86 -13.18 -23.27
CA ALA A 52 -20.20 -13.82 -24.41
C ALA A 52 -18.72 -13.41 -24.55
N TYR A 53 -18.41 -12.13 -24.38
CA TYR A 53 -17.02 -11.66 -24.47
C TYR A 53 -16.18 -12.14 -23.29
N GLU A 54 -16.73 -12.19 -22.08
CA GLU A 54 -15.99 -12.69 -20.90
C GLU A 54 -15.56 -14.15 -21.09
N VAL A 55 -16.44 -14.98 -21.63
CA VAL A 55 -16.16 -16.39 -21.89
C VAL A 55 -15.23 -16.58 -23.10
N LEU A 56 -15.46 -15.86 -24.20
CA LEU A 56 -14.71 -16.08 -25.45
C LEU A 56 -13.37 -15.34 -25.52
N SER A 57 -13.12 -14.35 -24.67
CA SER A 57 -11.84 -13.60 -24.65
C SER A 57 -10.72 -14.30 -23.88
N ASP A 58 -11.06 -15.20 -22.96
CA ASP A 58 -10.13 -16.02 -22.19
C ASP A 58 -9.96 -17.41 -22.81
N ASP A 59 -8.71 -17.87 -22.97
CA ASP A 59 -8.43 -19.15 -23.65
C ASP A 59 -9.00 -20.36 -22.90
N GLN A 60 -8.99 -20.32 -21.57
CA GLN A 60 -9.45 -21.43 -20.74
C GLN A 60 -10.98 -21.48 -20.70
N LYS A 61 -11.63 -20.32 -20.53
CA LYS A 61 -13.10 -20.21 -20.59
C LYS A 61 -13.64 -20.58 -21.97
N LYS A 62 -12.97 -20.14 -23.05
CA LYS A 62 -13.32 -20.50 -24.43
C LYS A 62 -13.22 -22.01 -24.66
N ALA A 63 -12.11 -22.64 -24.26
CA ALA A 63 -11.93 -24.08 -24.42
C ALA A 63 -12.99 -24.90 -23.67
N HIS A 64 -13.35 -24.46 -22.45
CA HIS A 64 -14.42 -25.11 -21.67
C HIS A 64 -15.79 -24.95 -22.35
N TYR A 65 -16.11 -23.75 -22.81
CA TYR A 65 -17.35 -23.47 -23.53
C TYR A 65 -17.43 -24.25 -24.86
N ASP A 66 -16.33 -24.36 -25.60
CA ASP A 66 -16.26 -25.15 -26.82
C ASP A 66 -16.48 -26.65 -26.56
N GLN A 67 -16.12 -27.15 -25.37
CA GLN A 67 -16.24 -28.56 -24.99
C GLN A 67 -17.60 -28.92 -24.38
N PHE A 68 -18.22 -28.03 -23.60
CA PHE A 68 -19.42 -28.33 -22.79
C PHE A 68 -20.63 -27.44 -23.11
N GLY A 69 -20.45 -26.42 -23.97
CA GLY A 69 -21.47 -25.43 -24.29
C GLY A 69 -21.89 -24.62 -23.06
N HIS A 70 -23.19 -24.33 -22.96
CA HIS A 70 -23.78 -23.62 -21.81
C HIS A 70 -24.01 -24.50 -20.58
N THR A 71 -23.59 -25.77 -20.64
CA THR A 71 -23.86 -26.76 -19.60
C THR A 71 -22.70 -26.76 -18.62
N ASP A 72 -22.95 -26.34 -17.38
CA ASP A 72 -22.03 -26.55 -16.26
C ASP A 72 -21.97 -28.06 -15.95
N PRO A 73 -20.79 -28.71 -15.96
CA PRO A 73 -20.65 -30.13 -15.63
C PRO A 73 -21.19 -30.52 -14.24
N ASN A 74 -21.47 -29.56 -13.36
CA ASN A 74 -21.94 -29.78 -12.00
C ASN A 74 -23.45 -29.62 -11.78
N GLN A 75 -24.28 -29.53 -12.84
CA GLN A 75 -25.73 -29.48 -12.69
C GLN A 75 -26.39 -30.80 -12.20
N GLY A 76 -25.60 -31.71 -11.61
CA GLY A 76 -26.02 -32.99 -11.04
C GLY A 76 -25.72 -33.18 -9.54
N PHE A 77 -25.17 -32.19 -8.83
CA PHE A 77 -24.89 -32.31 -7.39
C PHE A 77 -25.35 -31.08 -6.60
N GLY A 78 -26.53 -31.18 -5.98
CA GLY A 78 -26.97 -30.30 -4.89
C GLY A 78 -28.09 -29.31 -5.26
N GLY A 79 -29.34 -29.70 -4.97
CA GLY A 79 -30.48 -28.79 -4.98
C GLY A 79 -30.40 -27.75 -3.87
N GLY A 80 -30.80 -26.51 -4.18
CA GLY A 80 -30.90 -25.41 -3.23
C GLY A 80 -31.14 -24.08 -3.95
N ASP A 81 -32.32 -23.54 -3.75
CA ASP A 81 -32.93 -22.38 -4.41
C ASP A 81 -32.15 -21.06 -4.31
N PHE A 82 -32.44 -20.18 -5.27
CA PHE A 82 -31.74 -18.97 -5.67
C PHE A 82 -31.96 -17.80 -4.68
N GLY A 83 -30.90 -17.09 -4.28
CA GLY A 83 -31.04 -15.94 -3.39
C GLY A 83 -29.83 -15.02 -3.23
N GLY A 84 -29.59 -14.16 -4.22
CA GLY A 84 -29.00 -12.82 -4.01
C GLY A 84 -27.48 -12.71 -3.90
N GLY A 85 -26.93 -11.70 -4.60
CA GLY A 85 -25.65 -11.10 -4.23
C GLY A 85 -24.51 -11.35 -5.21
N PHE A 86 -24.25 -10.33 -6.01
CA PHE A 86 -22.99 -10.08 -6.72
C PHE A 86 -21.80 -10.32 -5.77
N GLY A 87 -21.08 -11.44 -5.90
CA GLY A 87 -19.94 -11.77 -5.04
C GLY A 87 -19.54 -13.24 -4.91
N GLY A 88 -20.30 -14.20 -5.46
CA GLY A 88 -20.06 -15.63 -5.21
C GLY A 88 -19.18 -16.39 -6.21
N PHE A 89 -18.81 -15.82 -7.36
CA PHE A 89 -18.07 -16.57 -8.39
C PHE A 89 -16.55 -16.39 -8.34
N GLU A 90 -16.03 -15.24 -7.86
CA GLU A 90 -14.58 -15.06 -7.67
C GLU A 90 -14.02 -15.92 -6.53
N ASP A 91 -14.74 -16.05 -5.41
CA ASP A 91 -14.26 -16.82 -4.25
C ASP A 91 -14.30 -18.34 -4.49
N ILE A 92 -15.30 -18.82 -5.24
CA ILE A 92 -15.40 -20.24 -5.57
C ILE A 92 -14.41 -20.62 -6.69
N PHE A 93 -14.18 -19.74 -7.68
CA PHE A 93 -13.19 -20.00 -8.74
C PHE A 93 -11.74 -19.79 -8.28
N ASN A 94 -11.46 -18.89 -7.31
CA ASN A 94 -10.17 -18.82 -6.63
C ASN A 94 -9.88 -20.07 -5.79
N THR A 95 -10.92 -20.65 -5.19
CA THR A 95 -10.82 -21.91 -4.41
C THR A 95 -10.64 -23.13 -5.32
N PHE A 96 -11.22 -23.14 -6.52
CA PHE A 96 -11.21 -24.30 -7.42
C PHE A 96 -10.16 -24.27 -8.54
N PHE A 97 -9.83 -23.10 -9.11
CA PHE A 97 -8.95 -23.00 -10.29
C PHE A 97 -7.70 -22.12 -10.09
N GLY A 98 -7.58 -21.41 -8.97
CA GLY A 98 -6.30 -20.90 -8.43
C GLY A 98 -5.53 -21.91 -7.58
N GLY A 99 -6.11 -23.10 -7.33
CA GLY A 99 -5.59 -24.13 -6.42
C GLY A 99 -5.33 -25.49 -7.07
N GLY A 100 -5.27 -25.57 -8.40
CA GLY A 100 -4.93 -26.80 -9.14
C GLY A 100 -3.43 -27.09 -9.23
N GLY A 101 -2.68 -26.83 -8.17
CA GLY A 101 -1.22 -26.99 -8.09
C GLY A 101 -0.79 -27.91 -6.95
N GLY A 102 -1.63 -28.90 -6.63
CA GLY A 102 -1.35 -29.89 -5.61
C GLY A 102 -1.52 -29.38 -4.19
N SER A 103 -2.42 -30.05 -3.47
CA SER A 103 -1.94 -30.68 -2.23
C SER A 103 -0.86 -31.70 -2.62
N ARG A 104 0.29 -31.23 -3.13
CA ARG A 104 1.57 -31.88 -2.89
C ARG A 104 1.53 -32.02 -1.40
N ARG A 105 1.42 -33.26 -0.91
CA ARG A 105 1.62 -33.65 0.49
C ARG A 105 2.57 -32.63 1.07
N ARG A 106 2.06 -31.60 1.78
CA ARG A 106 2.91 -30.51 2.25
C ARG A 106 3.63 -31.17 3.39
N ASP A 107 4.76 -31.78 3.05
CA ASP A 107 5.57 -32.51 3.99
C ASP A 107 5.73 -31.57 5.19
N PRO A 108 5.22 -31.97 6.37
CA PRO A 108 5.39 -31.17 7.58
C PRO A 108 6.85 -30.81 7.81
N ASN A 109 7.76 -31.65 7.30
CA ASN A 109 9.20 -31.53 7.39
C ASN A 109 9.87 -30.86 6.18
N ALA A 110 9.12 -30.36 5.18
CA ALA A 110 9.71 -29.59 4.09
C ALA A 110 10.38 -28.30 4.61
N PRO A 111 11.48 -27.83 3.98
CA PRO A 111 12.06 -26.52 4.28
C PRO A 111 11.02 -25.42 4.03
N ARG A 112 10.81 -24.56 5.02
CA ARG A 112 9.92 -23.39 4.88
C ARG A 112 10.65 -22.13 5.29
N GLN A 113 10.46 -21.08 4.51
CA GLN A 113 10.99 -19.76 4.82
C GLN A 113 10.47 -19.28 6.18
N GLY A 114 11.32 -18.55 6.90
CA GLY A 114 10.93 -17.89 8.14
C GLY A 114 9.91 -16.78 7.87
N ALA A 115 9.19 -16.36 8.91
CA ALA A 115 8.27 -15.25 8.80
C ALA A 115 9.02 -13.93 8.55
N ASP A 116 8.40 -13.04 7.78
CA ASP A 116 8.90 -11.68 7.63
C ASP A 116 8.64 -10.89 8.91
N LEU A 117 9.54 -9.96 9.22
CA LEU A 117 9.43 -9.05 10.36
C LEU A 117 9.15 -7.64 9.86
N GLN A 118 8.37 -6.89 10.63
CA GLN A 118 8.15 -5.47 10.39
C GLN A 118 8.65 -4.67 11.60
N TYR A 119 9.45 -3.65 11.34
CA TYR A 119 9.96 -2.73 12.36
C TYR A 119 9.60 -1.30 11.99
N THR A 120 8.84 -0.61 12.85
CA THR A 120 8.53 0.80 12.63
C THR A 120 9.62 1.65 13.25
N MET A 121 10.32 2.42 12.40
CA MET A 121 11.38 3.32 12.80
C MET A 121 10.90 4.77 12.71
N THR A 122 10.89 5.47 13.84
CA THR A 122 10.58 6.90 13.86
C THR A 122 11.85 7.72 13.62
N VAL A 123 11.82 8.61 12.63
CA VAL A 123 12.94 9.48 12.24
C VAL A 123 12.53 10.95 12.35
N SER A 124 13.50 11.84 12.58
CA SER A 124 13.25 13.28 12.47
C SER A 124 13.11 13.69 11.00
N PHE A 125 12.56 14.88 10.76
CA PHE A 125 12.44 15.44 9.42
C PHE A 125 13.80 15.63 8.74
N GLU A 126 14.79 16.08 9.49
CA GLU A 126 16.17 16.27 9.01
C GLU A 126 16.85 14.93 8.71
N GLU A 127 16.68 13.93 9.57
CA GLU A 127 17.19 12.58 9.33
C GLU A 127 16.57 11.97 8.08
N ALA A 128 15.28 12.21 7.86
CA ALA A 128 14.60 11.77 6.64
C ALA A 128 15.11 12.50 5.40
N ALA A 129 15.38 13.81 5.49
CA ALA A 129 15.87 14.61 4.37
C ALA A 129 17.34 14.32 4.00
N PHE A 130 18.22 14.12 4.98
CA PHE A 130 19.66 13.90 4.75
C PHE A 130 20.08 12.44 4.70
N GLY A 131 19.25 11.53 5.21
CA GLY A 131 19.63 10.15 5.46
C GLY A 131 20.47 10.04 6.74
N LYS A 132 20.52 8.82 7.28
CA LYS A 132 21.25 8.48 8.50
C LYS A 132 21.61 7.00 8.49
N GLU A 133 22.72 6.66 9.10
CA GLU A 133 23.07 5.27 9.39
C GLU A 133 22.88 5.02 10.88
N THR A 134 22.16 3.96 11.24
CA THR A 134 21.92 3.62 12.64
C THR A 134 21.73 2.12 12.82
N ASP A 135 21.95 1.64 14.04
CA ASP A 135 21.75 0.24 14.39
C ASP A 135 20.42 0.09 15.12
N ILE A 136 19.63 -0.91 14.72
CA ILE A 136 18.40 -1.30 15.41
C ILE A 136 18.58 -2.66 16.06
N GLU A 137 17.90 -2.88 17.19
CA GLU A 137 17.90 -4.16 17.89
C GLU A 137 16.55 -4.85 17.78
N ILE A 138 16.53 -5.98 17.09
CA ILE A 138 15.33 -6.77 16.87
C ILE A 138 15.44 -8.11 17.61
N PRO A 139 14.41 -8.52 18.38
CA PRO A 139 14.34 -9.87 18.91
C PRO A 139 13.98 -10.83 17.75
N ARG A 140 14.80 -11.86 17.56
CA ARG A 140 14.65 -12.84 16.48
C ARG A 140 14.91 -14.25 17.00
N GLU A 141 14.19 -15.24 16.47
CA GLU A 141 14.55 -16.64 16.64
C GLU A 141 15.76 -17.01 15.80
N GLU A 142 16.83 -17.41 16.48
CA GLU A 142 18.00 -18.02 15.86
C GLU A 142 18.12 -19.49 16.22
N THR A 143 18.80 -20.24 15.36
CA THR A 143 19.14 -21.64 15.63
C THR A 143 19.94 -21.73 16.92
N CYS A 144 19.54 -22.62 17.82
CA CYS A 144 20.23 -22.82 19.08
C CYS A 144 21.66 -23.32 18.82
N GLU A 145 22.67 -22.53 19.19
CA GLU A 145 24.09 -22.87 19.03
C GLU A 145 24.49 -24.13 19.78
N THR A 146 23.87 -24.41 20.94
CA THR A 146 24.19 -25.59 21.74
C THR A 146 23.80 -26.90 21.05
N CYS A 147 22.67 -26.94 20.35
CA CYS A 147 22.16 -28.17 19.73
C CYS A 147 22.14 -28.12 18.20
N HIS A 148 22.61 -27.02 17.60
CA HIS A 148 22.57 -26.73 16.16
C HIS A 148 21.20 -27.01 15.51
N GLY A 149 20.11 -26.70 16.23
CA GLY A 149 18.75 -26.90 15.72
C GLY A 149 18.13 -28.28 15.97
N SER A 150 18.90 -29.26 16.47
CA SER A 150 18.37 -30.61 16.73
C SER A 150 17.38 -30.69 17.90
N GLY A 151 17.41 -29.69 18.81
CA GLY A 151 16.63 -29.70 20.05
C GLY A 151 17.12 -30.72 21.09
N ALA A 152 18.08 -31.58 20.76
CA ALA A 152 18.63 -32.59 21.65
C ALA A 152 19.83 -32.06 22.45
N LYS A 153 20.09 -32.66 23.61
CA LYS A 153 21.29 -32.39 24.39
C LYS A 153 22.53 -32.78 23.57
N PRO A 154 23.63 -32.00 23.60
CA PRO A 154 24.88 -32.38 22.91
C PRO A 154 25.30 -33.81 23.26
N GLY A 155 25.66 -34.60 22.24
CA GLY A 155 26.01 -36.02 22.37
C GLY A 155 24.81 -36.98 22.39
N THR A 156 23.58 -36.47 22.35
CA THR A 156 22.36 -37.28 22.15
C THR A 156 21.71 -36.93 20.83
N ASN A 157 21.00 -37.89 20.23
CA ASN A 157 20.34 -37.72 18.94
C ASN A 157 18.82 -37.83 19.09
N PRO A 158 18.03 -37.05 18.32
CA PRO A 158 16.61 -37.28 18.20
C PRO A 158 16.35 -38.68 17.61
N GLU A 159 15.48 -39.46 18.25
CA GLU A 159 15.08 -40.78 17.75
C GLU A 159 13.84 -40.65 16.86
N THR A 160 13.63 -41.62 15.96
CA THR A 160 12.41 -41.66 15.16
C THR A 160 11.22 -41.94 16.07
N CYS A 161 10.16 -41.13 15.96
CA CYS A 161 8.96 -41.29 16.79
C CYS A 161 8.30 -42.65 16.52
N GLN A 162 8.10 -43.45 17.57
CA GLN A 162 7.59 -44.81 17.47
C GLN A 162 6.10 -44.87 17.11
N HIS A 163 5.34 -43.80 17.37
CA HIS A 163 3.90 -43.75 17.09
C HIS A 163 3.58 -43.40 15.63
N CYS A 164 4.36 -42.51 15.03
CA CYS A 164 4.16 -42.09 13.63
C CYS A 164 5.22 -42.63 12.67
N HIS A 165 6.19 -43.40 13.17
CA HIS A 165 7.31 -43.95 12.40
C HIS A 165 8.03 -42.90 11.53
N GLY A 166 8.26 -41.70 12.07
CA GLY A 166 8.95 -40.62 11.37
C GLY A 166 8.07 -39.76 10.46
N THR A 167 6.80 -40.13 10.25
CA THR A 167 5.91 -39.40 9.32
C THR A 167 5.35 -38.09 9.90
N GLY A 168 5.46 -37.89 11.22
CA GLY A 168 4.93 -36.71 11.92
C GLY A 168 3.39 -36.67 12.00
N GLN A 169 2.69 -37.64 11.44
CA GLN A 169 1.23 -37.66 11.34
C GLN A 169 0.69 -39.04 11.73
N LEU A 170 -0.51 -39.07 12.31
CA LEU A 170 -1.23 -40.29 12.65
C LEU A 170 -2.49 -40.37 11.79
N ASN A 171 -2.74 -41.54 11.22
CA ASN A 171 -3.98 -41.81 10.51
C ASN A 171 -5.05 -42.21 11.53
N VAL A 172 -6.11 -41.41 11.64
CA VAL A 172 -7.28 -41.71 12.45
C VAL A 172 -8.37 -42.21 11.51
N GLU A 173 -8.60 -43.51 11.54
CA GLU A 173 -9.67 -44.14 10.76
C GLU A 173 -10.99 -44.00 11.53
N GLN A 174 -12.01 -43.43 10.89
CA GLN A 174 -13.36 -43.35 11.42
C GLN A 174 -14.30 -44.12 10.49
N ASN A 175 -14.93 -45.15 11.02
CA ASN A 175 -15.96 -45.90 10.31
C ASN A 175 -17.24 -45.07 10.28
N THR A 176 -17.72 -44.73 9.09
CA THR A 176 -19.01 -44.07 8.88
C THR A 176 -19.95 -45.03 8.15
N PRO A 177 -21.28 -44.81 8.20
CA PRO A 177 -22.25 -45.62 7.45
C PRO A 177 -22.00 -45.66 5.95
N PHE A 178 -21.25 -44.70 5.41
CA PHE A 178 -20.90 -44.58 3.99
C PHE A 178 -19.49 -45.11 3.64
N GLY A 179 -18.79 -45.73 4.59
CA GLY A 179 -17.45 -46.29 4.40
C GLY A 179 -16.42 -45.82 5.43
N ARG A 180 -15.16 -46.19 5.21
CA ARG A 180 -14.04 -45.81 6.09
C ARG A 180 -13.46 -44.46 5.64
N ILE A 181 -13.55 -43.46 6.51
CA ILE A 181 -12.90 -42.17 6.30
C ILE A 181 -11.60 -42.18 7.09
N VAL A 182 -10.46 -41.98 6.42
CA VAL A 182 -9.16 -41.84 7.06
C VAL A 182 -8.83 -40.36 7.18
N ASN A 183 -8.80 -39.84 8.40
CA ASN A 183 -8.41 -38.47 8.66
C ASN A 183 -7.01 -38.42 9.25
N ARG A 184 -6.14 -37.60 8.68
CA ARG A 184 -4.73 -37.50 9.06
C ARG A 184 -4.56 -36.35 10.04
N ARG A 185 -4.14 -36.66 11.26
CA ARG A 185 -3.88 -35.66 12.31
C ARG A 185 -2.39 -35.54 12.58
N THR A 186 -1.94 -34.38 13.02
CA THR A 186 -0.56 -34.19 13.50
C THR A 186 -0.31 -35.12 14.69
N CYS A 187 0.80 -35.84 14.68
CA CYS A 187 1.15 -36.74 15.77
C CYS A 187 1.38 -35.95 17.06
N HIS A 188 0.58 -36.20 18.10
CA HIS A 188 0.67 -35.49 19.38
C HIS A 188 1.95 -35.85 20.18
N TYR A 189 2.59 -36.98 19.89
CA TYR A 189 3.82 -37.41 20.55
C TYR A 189 5.05 -36.63 20.06
N CYS A 190 5.14 -36.34 18.76
CA CYS A 190 6.28 -35.61 18.18
C CYS A 190 5.92 -34.20 17.66
N ASN A 191 4.67 -33.77 17.85
CA ASN A 191 4.12 -32.49 17.37
C ASN A 191 4.40 -32.21 15.89
N GLY A 192 4.39 -33.25 15.05
CA GLY A 192 4.62 -33.11 13.62
C GLY A 192 6.06 -33.27 13.15
N THR A 193 7.04 -33.27 14.05
CA THR A 193 8.47 -33.34 13.68
C THR A 193 8.93 -34.72 13.20
N GLY A 194 8.15 -35.76 13.49
CA GLY A 194 8.54 -37.16 13.22
C GLY A 194 9.64 -37.70 14.15
N LYS A 195 10.20 -36.87 15.03
CA LYS A 195 11.31 -37.21 15.92
C LYS A 195 10.92 -37.01 17.37
N GLU A 196 11.42 -37.87 18.24
CA GLU A 196 11.23 -37.81 19.67
C GLU A 196 12.56 -37.54 20.36
N ILE A 197 12.58 -36.53 21.23
CA ILE A 197 13.79 -36.08 21.92
C ILE A 197 13.69 -36.51 23.39
N LYS A 198 14.33 -37.64 23.73
CA LYS A 198 14.39 -38.13 25.12
C LYS A 198 15.16 -37.16 26.03
N HIS A 199 16.29 -36.64 25.53
CA HIS A 199 17.14 -35.69 26.26
C HIS A 199 17.10 -34.33 25.59
N LYS A 200 16.22 -33.45 26.07
CA LYS A 200 16.06 -32.10 25.54
C LYS A 200 17.31 -31.25 25.81
N CYS A 201 17.64 -30.38 24.87
CA CYS A 201 18.66 -29.36 25.05
C CYS A 201 18.26 -28.41 26.20
N SER A 202 19.18 -28.13 27.12
CA SER A 202 18.95 -27.21 28.24
C SER A 202 18.68 -25.77 27.79
N THR A 203 19.37 -25.31 26.73
CA THR A 203 19.29 -23.92 26.25
C THR A 203 17.96 -23.60 25.56
N CYS A 204 17.47 -24.50 24.70
CA CYS A 204 16.24 -24.28 23.91
C CYS A 204 15.03 -25.11 24.38
N SER A 205 15.19 -25.92 25.44
CA SER A 205 14.14 -26.80 25.98
C SER A 205 13.47 -27.70 24.94
N GLY A 206 14.24 -28.15 23.93
CA GLY A 206 13.75 -29.03 22.86
C GLY A 206 13.22 -28.35 21.61
N LYS A 207 13.13 -27.00 21.57
CA LYS A 207 12.59 -26.26 20.41
C LYS A 207 13.58 -26.14 19.23
N GLY A 208 14.88 -26.30 19.47
CA GLY A 208 15.93 -26.10 18.47
C GLY A 208 16.23 -24.63 18.12
N LYS A 209 15.44 -23.69 18.64
CA LYS A 209 15.58 -22.24 18.43
C LYS A 209 15.64 -21.49 19.76
N VAL A 210 16.30 -20.34 19.76
CA VAL A 210 16.41 -19.42 20.90
C VAL A 210 16.17 -17.99 20.44
N GLN A 211 15.49 -17.20 21.27
CA GLN A 211 15.30 -15.78 21.03
C GLN A 211 16.59 -15.03 21.36
N LYS A 212 17.16 -14.32 20.39
CA LYS A 212 18.34 -13.46 20.56
C LYS A 212 18.03 -12.05 20.06
N ARG A 213 18.62 -11.05 20.71
CA ARG A 213 18.58 -9.65 20.26
C ARG A 213 19.70 -9.46 19.26
N LYS A 214 19.35 -9.20 18.00
CA LYS A 214 20.31 -8.98 16.93
C LYS A 214 20.40 -7.50 16.61
N LYS A 215 21.62 -6.97 16.58
CA LYS A 215 21.91 -5.64 16.04
C LYS A 215 21.94 -5.72 14.52
N ILE A 216 21.12 -4.91 13.87
CA ILE A 216 21.02 -4.82 12.42
C ILE A 216 21.35 -3.38 12.03
N HIS A 217 22.35 -3.23 11.17
CA HIS A 217 22.75 -1.94 10.65
C HIS A 217 21.80 -1.50 9.54
N VAL A 218 21.12 -0.37 9.73
CA VAL A 218 20.14 0.19 8.81
C VAL A 218 20.67 1.50 8.24
N LYS A 219 20.77 1.56 6.92
CA LYS A 219 21.08 2.78 6.17
C LYS A 219 19.78 3.39 5.67
N ILE A 220 19.41 4.53 6.23
CA ILE A 220 18.24 5.32 5.84
C ILE A 220 18.63 6.14 4.61
N PRO A 221 17.99 5.92 3.44
CA PRO A 221 18.23 6.73 2.26
C PRO A 221 17.83 8.19 2.50
N ALA A 222 18.59 9.12 1.91
CA ALA A 222 18.21 10.52 1.91
C ALA A 222 16.92 10.72 1.11
N GLY A 223 16.01 11.50 1.67
CA GLY A 223 14.72 11.82 1.09
C GLY A 223 13.59 10.85 1.36
N ILE A 224 13.77 9.92 2.31
CA ILE A 224 12.72 8.95 2.68
C ILE A 224 11.45 9.66 3.10
N ASP A 225 10.31 9.20 2.61
CA ASP A 225 9.00 9.77 2.92
C ASP A 225 8.27 8.96 4.00
N ASP A 226 7.24 9.54 4.60
CA ASP A 226 6.44 8.87 5.61
C ASP A 226 5.76 7.61 5.05
N GLY A 227 5.80 6.52 5.81
CA GLY A 227 5.25 5.22 5.41
C GLY A 227 6.08 4.45 4.38
N GLN A 228 7.19 5.00 3.87
CA GLN A 228 8.09 4.24 2.99
C GLN A 228 8.72 3.05 3.70
N GLN A 229 9.01 2.00 2.92
CA GLN A 229 9.51 0.74 3.43
C GLN A 229 10.88 0.40 2.83
N LEU A 230 11.81 -0.02 3.69
CA LEU A 230 13.09 -0.58 3.29
C LEU A 230 13.11 -2.08 3.61
N ARG A 231 13.28 -2.90 2.57
CA ARG A 231 13.40 -4.35 2.69
C ARG A 231 14.86 -4.74 2.92
N MET A 232 15.11 -5.47 4.00
CA MET A 232 16.40 -6.09 4.31
C MET A 232 16.28 -7.61 4.19
N ALA A 233 16.82 -8.15 3.10
CA ALA A 233 16.71 -9.56 2.77
C ALA A 233 17.38 -10.47 3.82
N GLY A 234 16.70 -11.54 4.24
CA GLY A 234 17.22 -12.55 5.17
C GLY A 234 17.34 -12.10 6.63
N GLN A 235 16.90 -10.87 6.95
CA GLN A 235 16.96 -10.30 8.30
C GLN A 235 15.68 -10.55 9.13
N GLY A 236 14.67 -11.21 8.56
CA GLY A 236 13.44 -11.64 9.26
C GLY A 236 13.67 -12.89 10.11
N GLU A 237 12.62 -13.65 10.44
CA GLU A 237 12.74 -14.82 11.31
C GLU A 237 13.54 -15.97 10.68
N GLY A 238 14.14 -16.82 11.53
CA GLY A 238 14.81 -18.03 11.06
C GLY A 238 13.84 -19.04 10.42
N GLY A 239 14.21 -19.59 9.27
CA GLY A 239 13.44 -20.63 8.59
C GLY A 239 13.25 -21.91 9.40
N THR A 240 12.43 -22.82 8.89
CA THR A 240 12.18 -24.13 9.48
C THR A 240 12.67 -25.23 8.54
N ASN A 241 13.16 -26.33 9.12
CA ASN A 241 13.67 -27.51 8.38
C ASN A 241 14.71 -27.17 7.28
N GLY A 242 15.61 -26.22 7.55
CA GLY A 242 16.62 -25.78 6.58
C GLY A 242 16.12 -24.77 5.53
N GLY A 243 14.90 -24.24 5.68
CA GLY A 243 14.42 -23.14 4.86
C GLY A 243 15.15 -21.81 5.13
N PRO A 244 15.13 -20.88 4.16
CA PRO A 244 15.77 -19.58 4.30
C PRO A 244 15.12 -18.72 5.39
N SER A 245 15.79 -17.65 5.79
CA SER A 245 15.20 -16.66 6.70
C SER A 245 14.14 -15.84 5.98
N GLY A 246 13.18 -15.30 6.73
CA GLY A 246 12.31 -14.24 6.25
C GLY A 246 13.08 -12.93 6.03
N ASP A 247 12.38 -11.90 5.59
CA ASP A 247 12.92 -10.56 5.38
C ASP A 247 12.47 -9.61 6.50
N LEU A 248 13.21 -8.53 6.68
CA LEU A 248 12.83 -7.44 7.57
C LEU A 248 12.37 -6.24 6.74
N TYR A 249 11.17 -5.75 7.01
CA TYR A 249 10.64 -4.52 6.46
C TYR A 249 10.73 -3.42 7.52
N VAL A 250 11.60 -2.44 7.28
CA VAL A 250 11.68 -1.23 8.10
C VAL A 250 10.73 -0.20 7.52
N VAL A 251 9.68 0.13 8.26
CA VAL A 251 8.71 1.17 7.88
C VAL A 251 9.11 2.47 8.57
N PHE A 252 9.33 3.52 7.79
CA PHE A 252 9.72 4.81 8.33
C PHE A 252 8.50 5.63 8.70
N HIS A 253 8.53 6.22 9.90
CA HIS A 253 7.57 7.21 10.33
C HIS A 253 8.32 8.54 10.54
N VAL A 254 8.05 9.54 9.71
CA VAL A 254 8.71 10.84 9.77
C VAL A 254 7.95 11.73 10.75
N ARG A 255 8.65 12.29 11.74
CA ARG A 255 8.03 13.27 12.65
C ARG A 255 7.72 14.56 11.92
N SER A 256 6.55 15.13 12.19
CA SER A 256 6.20 16.48 11.76
C SER A 256 7.22 17.49 12.29
N HIS A 257 7.59 18.47 11.47
CA HIS A 257 8.50 19.55 11.84
C HIS A 257 7.72 20.84 12.12
N GLU A 258 8.21 21.69 13.02
CA GLU A 258 7.51 22.91 13.44
C GLU A 258 7.40 23.97 12.33
N PHE A 259 8.40 24.03 11.45
CA PHE A 259 8.51 25.07 10.42
C PHE A 259 8.41 24.56 8.98
N PHE A 260 8.47 23.24 8.78
CA PHE A 260 8.59 22.64 7.46
C PHE A 260 7.47 21.64 7.22
N GLU A 261 6.75 21.86 6.13
CA GLU A 261 5.78 20.92 5.59
C GLU A 261 6.33 20.35 4.28
N ARG A 262 6.25 19.04 4.11
CA ARG A 262 6.72 18.36 2.90
C ARG A 262 5.55 17.98 2.01
N ASP A 263 5.71 18.22 0.71
CA ASP A 263 4.85 17.68 -0.33
C ASP A 263 5.73 17.13 -1.46
N GLY A 264 5.82 15.80 -1.55
CA GLY A 264 6.73 15.12 -2.47
C GLY A 264 8.19 15.45 -2.18
N ASP A 265 8.88 16.04 -3.15
CA ASP A 265 10.28 16.47 -3.01
C ASP A 265 10.40 17.94 -2.56
N ASP A 266 9.29 18.69 -2.55
CA ASP A 266 9.25 20.11 -2.22
C ASP A 266 8.96 20.34 -0.73
N ILE A 267 9.51 21.42 -0.18
CA ILE A 267 9.28 21.83 1.21
C ILE A 267 8.62 23.21 1.24
N TYR A 268 7.64 23.37 2.12
CA TYR A 268 6.95 24.62 2.38
C TYR A 268 7.30 25.11 3.78
N CYS A 269 7.51 26.42 3.90
CA CYS A 269 7.77 27.09 5.16
C CYS A 269 7.00 28.41 5.18
N GLU A 270 6.19 28.62 6.22
CA GLU A 270 5.56 29.92 6.45
C GLU A 270 6.56 30.87 7.11
N MET A 271 6.78 32.02 6.47
CA MET A 271 7.65 33.06 6.99
C MET A 271 6.82 34.29 7.37
N PRO A 272 6.72 34.60 8.67
CA PRO A 272 6.07 35.83 9.10
C PRO A 272 6.95 37.04 8.79
N ILE A 273 6.38 38.06 8.15
CA ILE A 273 7.05 39.34 7.91
C ILE A 273 6.22 40.49 8.45
N THR A 274 6.88 41.59 8.80
CA THR A 274 6.21 42.79 9.27
C THR A 274 5.57 43.56 8.11
N PHE A 275 4.54 44.34 8.42
CA PHE A 275 3.90 45.24 7.46
C PHE A 275 4.91 46.18 6.76
N VAL A 276 5.90 46.68 7.50
CA VAL A 276 6.93 47.60 6.96
C VAL A 276 7.82 46.88 5.94
N GLN A 277 8.27 45.66 6.25
CA GLN A 277 9.08 44.84 5.34
C GLN A 277 8.31 44.49 4.06
N ALA A 278 7.01 44.17 4.18
CA ALA A 278 6.16 43.89 3.04
C ALA A 278 5.99 45.11 2.13
N ALA A 279 5.80 46.30 2.72
CA ALA A 279 5.56 47.54 1.99
C ALA A 279 6.83 48.08 1.32
N LEU A 280 7.95 48.16 2.05
CA LEU A 280 9.18 48.79 1.58
C LEU A 280 10.14 47.82 0.88
N GLY A 281 9.94 46.52 1.06
CA GLY A 281 10.92 45.49 0.71
C GLY A 281 12.01 45.38 1.78
N ASP A 282 12.62 44.20 1.87
CA ASP A 282 13.68 43.91 2.85
C ASP A 282 14.52 42.72 2.38
N GLU A 283 15.64 42.45 3.04
CA GLU A 283 16.41 41.21 2.89
C GLU A 283 16.39 40.45 4.21
N ILE A 284 15.67 39.33 4.24
CA ILE A 284 15.48 38.51 5.45
C ILE A 284 16.25 37.20 5.38
N GLU A 285 16.62 36.64 6.53
CA GLU A 285 17.15 35.28 6.61
C GLU A 285 16.02 34.28 6.80
N VAL A 286 15.92 33.31 5.89
CA VAL A 286 14.93 32.23 5.95
C VAL A 286 15.60 30.90 6.32
N PRO A 287 14.96 30.06 7.15
CA PRO A 287 15.47 28.75 7.48
C PRO A 287 15.37 27.85 6.24
N ALA A 288 16.42 27.09 5.97
CA ALA A 288 16.45 26.04 4.97
C ALA A 288 16.97 24.76 5.64
N LEU A 289 16.82 23.61 4.97
CA LEU A 289 17.35 22.34 5.47
C LEU A 289 18.86 22.44 5.82
N LYS A 290 19.63 23.13 4.98
CA LYS A 290 21.09 23.31 5.13
C LYS A 290 21.45 24.68 5.71
N GLY A 291 20.84 25.05 6.84
CA GLY A 291 21.12 26.31 7.54
C GLY A 291 20.23 27.47 7.06
N LYS A 292 20.76 28.70 7.06
CA LYS A 292 19.99 29.89 6.69
C LYS A 292 20.35 30.40 5.30
N VAL A 293 19.36 30.95 4.59
CA VAL A 293 19.54 31.55 3.26
C VAL A 293 18.96 32.96 3.29
N LYS A 294 19.64 33.91 2.64
CA LYS A 294 19.09 35.27 2.48
C LYS A 294 18.05 35.30 1.36
N LEU A 295 16.89 35.87 1.63
CA LEU A 295 15.79 36.05 0.70
C LEU A 295 15.48 37.54 0.57
N LYS A 296 15.56 38.06 -0.66
CA LYS A 296 15.16 39.42 -0.98
C LYS A 296 13.64 39.48 -1.18
N ILE A 297 12.98 40.30 -0.37
CA ILE A 297 11.55 40.59 -0.44
C ILE A 297 11.36 41.88 -1.24
N PRO A 298 10.68 41.83 -2.41
CA PRO A 298 10.32 43.02 -3.16
C PRO A 298 9.31 43.89 -2.38
N ALA A 299 9.38 45.20 -2.58
CA ALA A 299 8.36 46.14 -2.11
C ALA A 299 6.98 45.77 -2.67
N GLY A 300 5.93 45.99 -1.86
CA GLY A 300 4.55 45.64 -2.20
C GLY A 300 4.26 44.14 -2.19
N THR A 301 5.05 43.34 -1.45
CA THR A 301 4.80 41.89 -1.32
C THR A 301 3.51 41.65 -0.56
N GLN A 302 2.61 40.85 -1.16
CA GLN A 302 1.34 40.48 -0.56
C GLN A 302 1.44 39.21 0.29
N THR A 303 0.55 39.08 1.28
CA THR A 303 0.43 37.85 2.08
C THR A 303 0.02 36.67 1.19
N GLY A 304 0.51 35.47 1.50
CA GLY A 304 0.36 34.26 0.69
C GLY A 304 1.29 34.15 -0.51
N LYS A 305 2.06 35.20 -0.86
CA LYS A 305 3.03 35.14 -1.96
C LYS A 305 4.09 34.08 -1.67
N LYS A 306 4.35 33.21 -2.65
CA LYS A 306 5.32 32.12 -2.57
C LYS A 306 6.64 32.52 -3.24
N PHE A 307 7.75 32.39 -2.52
CA PHE A 307 9.10 32.55 -3.06
C PHE A 307 9.76 31.19 -3.19
N ARG A 308 10.24 30.87 -4.39
CA ARG A 308 10.88 29.59 -4.70
C ARG A 308 12.39 29.68 -4.54
N LEU A 309 12.96 28.86 -3.67
CA LEU A 309 14.38 28.63 -3.53
C LEU A 309 14.75 27.32 -4.24
N LYS A 310 15.38 27.46 -5.40
CA LYS A 310 15.69 26.32 -6.28
C LYS A 310 16.74 25.39 -5.66
N GLY A 311 16.49 24.08 -5.67
CA GLY A 311 17.40 23.03 -5.19
C GLY A 311 17.60 23.01 -3.68
N LYS A 312 16.64 23.55 -2.92
CA LYS A 312 16.64 23.62 -1.45
C LYS A 312 15.61 22.72 -0.78
N GLY A 313 14.91 21.89 -1.55
CA GLY A 313 13.99 20.86 -1.06
C GLY A 313 14.71 19.54 -0.75
N ILE A 314 13.97 18.44 -0.90
CA ILE A 314 14.38 17.09 -0.52
C ILE A 314 14.94 16.34 -1.74
N PRO A 315 16.04 15.55 -1.60
CA PRO A 315 16.52 14.69 -2.66
C PRO A 315 15.54 13.55 -2.97
N ASN A 316 15.39 13.21 -4.25
CA ASN A 316 14.52 12.11 -4.63
C ASN A 316 15.16 10.75 -4.28
N VAL A 317 14.44 9.88 -3.57
CA VAL A 317 14.95 8.55 -3.15
C VAL A 317 15.21 7.62 -4.33
N ARG A 318 14.43 7.75 -5.41
CA ARG A 318 14.39 6.80 -6.53
C ARG A 318 15.23 7.24 -7.74
N GLY A 319 15.86 8.39 -7.71
CA GLY A 319 16.54 8.92 -8.90
C GLY A 319 17.39 10.15 -8.66
N TYR A 320 17.56 10.92 -9.73
CA TYR A 320 18.36 12.15 -9.72
C TYR A 320 17.44 13.36 -9.63
N GLY A 321 17.70 14.23 -8.66
CA GLY A 321 16.94 15.46 -8.48
C GLY A 321 16.87 15.86 -7.01
N VAL A 322 16.71 17.15 -6.79
CA VAL A 322 16.40 17.74 -5.49
C VAL A 322 15.23 18.67 -5.74
N GLY A 323 14.19 18.57 -4.90
CA GLY A 323 13.07 19.50 -4.97
C GLY A 323 13.47 20.90 -4.53
N ASP A 324 12.47 21.75 -4.41
CA ASP A 324 12.62 23.15 -4.08
C ASP A 324 12.01 23.48 -2.72
N GLN A 325 12.42 24.62 -2.18
CA GLN A 325 11.81 25.15 -0.97
C GLN A 325 10.96 26.38 -1.33
N TYR A 326 9.71 26.37 -0.89
CA TYR A 326 8.77 27.46 -1.04
C TYR A 326 8.58 28.18 0.29
N ILE A 327 8.94 29.46 0.31
CA ILE A 327 8.66 30.35 1.43
C ILE A 327 7.32 31.03 1.18
N ILE A 328 6.33 30.74 2.01
CA ILE A 328 5.01 31.36 1.97
C ILE A 328 5.04 32.55 2.92
N VAL A 329 4.89 33.75 2.39
CA VAL A 329 4.95 34.97 3.20
C VAL A 329 3.63 35.20 3.92
N ARG A 330 3.68 35.44 5.23
CA ARG A 330 2.52 35.82 6.04
C ARG A 330 2.74 37.19 6.67
N ILE A 331 1.94 38.18 6.31
CA ILE A 331 2.09 39.53 6.88
C ILE A 331 1.44 39.54 8.27
N ILE A 332 2.22 39.91 9.28
CA ILE A 332 1.72 40.11 10.65
C ILE A 332 1.42 41.59 10.87
N THR A 333 0.15 41.88 11.12
CA THR A 333 -0.31 43.22 11.54
C THR A 333 0.00 43.43 13.02
N PRO A 334 0.71 44.51 13.40
CA PRO A 334 1.03 44.77 14.81
C PRO A 334 -0.24 45.09 15.61
N THR A 335 -0.40 44.44 16.76
CA THR A 335 -1.58 44.62 17.64
C THR A 335 -1.37 45.67 18.73
N LYS A 336 -0.12 45.94 19.11
CA LYS A 336 0.24 46.93 20.13
C LYS A 336 1.07 48.03 19.47
N LEU A 337 0.48 49.22 19.36
CA LEU A 337 1.09 50.39 18.75
C LEU A 337 1.23 51.52 19.76
N SER A 338 2.41 52.17 19.77
CA SER A 338 2.62 53.42 20.51
C SER A 338 1.87 54.58 19.87
N ASP A 339 1.67 55.67 20.61
CA ASP A 339 0.94 56.84 20.11
C ASP A 339 1.61 57.44 18.87
N LYS A 340 2.95 57.47 18.86
CA LYS A 340 3.74 57.91 17.68
C LYS A 340 3.52 57.00 16.47
N GLN A 341 3.47 55.67 16.65
CA GLN A 341 3.22 54.74 15.55
C GLN A 341 1.79 54.89 15.00
N LYS A 342 0.80 55.11 15.86
CA LYS A 342 -0.59 55.39 15.44
C LYS A 342 -0.69 56.69 14.66
N GLN A 343 0.00 57.75 15.08
CA GLN A 343 0.05 59.02 14.35
C GLN A 343 0.62 58.84 12.95
N LEU A 344 1.77 58.16 12.81
CA LEU A 344 2.37 57.89 11.50
C LEU A 344 1.47 57.07 10.57
N LEU A 345 0.73 56.09 11.11
CA LEU A 345 -0.22 55.31 10.31
C LEU A 345 -1.45 56.13 9.88
N LYS A 346 -1.88 57.11 10.68
CA LYS A 346 -2.95 58.05 10.29
C LYS A 346 -2.48 58.97 9.18
N GLU A 347 -1.30 59.57 9.33
CA GLU A 347 -0.69 60.40 8.27
C GLU A 347 -0.50 59.60 6.98
N PHE A 348 -0.04 58.34 7.09
CA PHE A 348 0.04 57.45 5.95
C PHE A 348 -1.32 57.21 5.30
N ALA A 349 -2.39 56.98 6.08
CA ALA A 349 -3.73 56.80 5.56
C ALA A 349 -4.28 58.05 4.87
N ASP A 350 -4.03 59.24 5.42
CA ASP A 350 -4.44 60.52 4.84
C ASP A 350 -3.77 60.78 3.48
N ILE A 351 -2.48 60.40 3.34
CA ILE A 351 -1.72 60.52 2.09
C ILE A 351 -2.14 59.45 1.07
N SER A 352 -2.36 58.21 1.53
CA SER A 352 -2.64 57.06 0.66
C SER A 352 -4.06 57.08 0.08
N GLY A 353 -4.97 57.80 0.72
CA GLY A 353 -6.40 57.69 0.48
C GLY A 353 -6.97 56.38 1.05
N SER A 354 -8.19 56.43 1.58
CA SER A 354 -8.87 55.27 2.21
C SER A 354 -9.49 54.28 1.21
N SER A 355 -9.07 54.32 -0.06
CA SER A 355 -9.57 53.41 -1.09
C SER A 355 -8.63 52.20 -1.20
N PRO A 356 -9.11 50.96 -1.04
CA PRO A 356 -8.29 49.79 -1.31
C PRO A 356 -7.91 49.79 -2.80
N ILE A 357 -6.62 50.00 -3.07
CA ILE A 357 -6.05 49.98 -4.42
C ILE A 357 -5.89 48.51 -4.82
N GLY A 358 -6.94 47.92 -5.39
CA GLY A 358 -6.91 46.60 -5.99
C GLY A 358 -7.87 46.54 -7.18
N GLU A 359 -7.35 46.17 -8.37
CA GLU A 359 -8.11 46.04 -9.63
C GLU A 359 -9.34 45.11 -9.52
N HIS A 360 -9.43 44.28 -8.47
CA HIS A 360 -10.53 43.36 -8.22
C HIS A 360 -11.56 43.83 -7.18
N GLU A 361 -11.29 44.86 -6.37
CA GLU A 361 -12.21 45.29 -5.30
C GLU A 361 -13.14 46.44 -5.68
N GLU A 362 -12.77 47.30 -6.65
CA GLU A 362 -13.73 48.27 -7.21
C GLU A 362 -14.99 47.56 -7.74
N SER A 363 -14.85 46.32 -8.23
CA SER A 363 -15.96 45.47 -8.68
C SER A 363 -16.77 44.85 -7.53
N PHE A 364 -16.15 44.54 -6.40
CA PHE A 364 -16.83 43.90 -5.27
C PHE A 364 -17.64 44.91 -4.45
N PHE A 365 -17.05 46.05 -4.11
CA PHE A 365 -17.74 47.10 -3.35
C PHE A 365 -18.85 47.78 -4.17
N SER A 366 -18.65 47.97 -5.48
CA SER A 366 -19.72 48.47 -6.37
C SER A 366 -20.86 47.46 -6.55
N LYS A 367 -20.57 46.14 -6.56
CA LYS A 367 -21.61 45.09 -6.54
C LYS A 367 -22.41 45.08 -5.25
N VAL A 368 -21.76 45.19 -4.10
CA VAL A 368 -22.45 45.27 -2.78
C VAL A 368 -23.30 46.54 -2.72
N LYS A 369 -22.76 47.69 -3.14
CA LYS A 369 -23.49 48.97 -3.14
C LYS A 369 -24.67 49.00 -4.12
N ARG A 370 -24.62 48.21 -5.21
CA ARG A 370 -25.77 47.99 -6.11
C ARG A 370 -26.83 47.09 -5.48
N ALA A 371 -26.45 46.05 -4.74
CA ALA A 371 -27.39 45.15 -4.06
C ALA A 371 -28.15 45.84 -2.91
N PHE A 372 -27.54 46.83 -2.24
CA PHE A 372 -28.20 47.63 -1.20
C PHE A 372 -28.95 48.87 -1.71
N LYS A 373 -28.89 49.18 -3.02
CA LYS A 373 -29.66 50.27 -3.64
C LYS A 373 -30.89 49.77 -4.42
N SER A 374 -31.14 48.46 -4.41
CA SER A 374 -32.25 47.81 -5.11
C SER A 374 -33.42 47.42 -4.20
N GLU A 375 -33.64 48.15 -3.10
CA GLU A 375 -34.89 48.15 -2.33
C GLU A 375 -35.61 49.48 -2.47
#